data_AF-F7I7Y6-F1
#
_entry.id   AF-F7I7Y6-F1
#
_cell.length_a   1.000
_cell.length_b   1.000
_cell.length_c   1.000
_cell.angle_alpha   90.00
_cell.angle_beta   90.00
_cell.angle_gamma   90.00
#
_symmetry.space_group_name_H-M   'P 1'
#
loop_
_entity.id
_entity.type
_entity.pdbx_description
1 polymer ?
#
loop_
_entity_poly.entity_id
_entity_poly.type
_entity_poly.pdbx_seq_one_letter_code
_entity_poly.pdbx_strand_id
1 'polypeptide(L)'
;MFRLPLQCVLWGCLLSSVHPEPPTACREKQYLINSQCCSLCQPGWKLVNDCTEVTETECLPCGKGEFLDTWNRETHCHQHKYCDPNLGLRVQQEGTSVTDNICVCKEGRHCTSKACESCVLYHSCSPGFGVKQIDICQPRFPKGHGLNPLM
;
A
#
# COMPACT_ATOMS: atom_id res chain seq x y z
N MET A 1 -21.34 -56.59 18.35
CA MET A 1 -22.55 -56.71 17.53
C MET A 1 -23.51 -55.58 17.89
N PHE A 2 -23.48 -54.46 17.17
CA PHE A 2 -24.59 -53.51 17.09
C PHE A 2 -24.72 -53.13 15.62
N ARG A 3 -25.93 -53.31 15.09
CA ARG A 3 -26.25 -53.34 13.67
C ARG A 3 -26.40 -51.92 13.13
N LEU A 4 -25.76 -51.65 11.99
CA LEU A 4 -26.02 -50.45 11.18
C LEU A 4 -27.49 -50.44 10.71
N PRO A 5 -28.25 -49.35 10.89
CA PRO A 5 -29.45 -49.13 10.12
C PRO A 5 -29.07 -48.55 8.76
N LEU A 6 -29.13 -49.41 7.76
CA LEU A 6 -29.19 -49.08 6.35
C LEU A 6 -30.54 -48.38 6.08
N GLN A 7 -30.63 -47.06 6.27
CA GLN A 7 -31.63 -46.18 5.65
C GLN A 7 -31.45 -44.73 6.11
N CYS A 8 -30.61 -43.98 5.38
CA CYS A 8 -30.68 -42.52 5.30
C CYS A 8 -30.35 -42.12 3.84
N VAL A 9 -31.25 -42.49 2.94
CA VAL A 9 -31.34 -41.90 1.60
C VAL A 9 -32.62 -41.08 1.62
N LEU A 10 -32.57 -39.82 1.14
CA LEU A 10 -33.71 -38.94 0.79
C LEU A 10 -34.09 -37.75 1.70
N TRP A 11 -33.17 -37.19 2.48
CA TRP A 11 -33.19 -35.72 2.63
C TRP A 11 -31.77 -35.18 2.73
N GLY A 12 -31.46 -34.23 1.85
CA GLY A 12 -30.14 -33.63 1.74
C GLY A 12 -29.75 -32.97 3.06
N CYS A 13 -28.95 -33.68 3.84
CA CYS A 13 -28.22 -33.08 4.93
C CYS A 13 -27.33 -32.01 4.29
N LEU A 14 -27.71 -30.74 4.45
CA LEU A 14 -26.75 -29.64 4.47
C LEU A 14 -25.81 -29.91 5.65
N LEU A 15 -24.91 -30.87 5.47
CA LEU A 15 -23.67 -30.97 6.20
C LEU A 15 -22.86 -29.79 5.70
N SER A 16 -23.11 -28.61 6.26
CA SER A 16 -22.07 -27.59 6.33
C SER A 16 -20.90 -28.27 7.02
N SER A 17 -19.95 -28.73 6.21
CA SER A 17 -18.66 -29.22 6.67
C SER A 17 -18.11 -28.12 7.56
N VAL A 18 -18.20 -28.31 8.87
CA VAL A 18 -17.37 -27.59 9.83
C VAL A 18 -15.97 -28.07 9.53
N HIS A 19 -15.31 -27.40 8.59
CA HIS A 19 -13.88 -27.55 8.43
C HIS A 19 -13.31 -27.05 9.76
N PRO A 20 -12.62 -27.88 10.55
CA PRO A 20 -11.79 -27.35 11.62
C PRO A 20 -10.82 -26.42 10.90
N GLU A 21 -10.93 -25.12 11.15
CA GLU A 21 -9.89 -24.21 10.69
C GLU A 21 -8.58 -24.79 11.22
N PRO A 22 -7.57 -25.02 10.35
CA PRO A 22 -6.29 -25.49 10.82
C PRO A 22 -5.88 -24.54 11.94
N PRO A 23 -5.41 -25.03 13.11
CA PRO A 23 -5.04 -24.14 14.19
C PRO A 23 -4.01 -23.16 13.62
N THR A 24 -4.46 -21.94 13.32
CA THR A 24 -3.60 -20.83 12.95
C THR A 24 -2.67 -20.74 14.13
N ALA A 25 -1.39 -21.08 13.90
CA ALA A 25 -0.45 -21.35 14.98
C ALA A 25 -0.44 -20.24 16.04
N CYS A 26 -0.76 -19.00 15.62
CA CYS A 26 -1.09 -17.86 16.48
C CYS A 26 -2.33 -17.10 15.96
N ARG A 27 -2.94 -16.28 16.82
CA ARG A 27 -4.10 -15.44 16.46
C ARG A 27 -3.71 -14.26 15.55
N GLU A 28 -4.69 -13.53 15.03
CA GLU A 28 -4.44 -12.24 14.38
C GLU A 28 -3.62 -11.31 15.29
N LYS A 29 -2.67 -10.57 14.71
CA LYS A 29 -1.74 -9.66 15.40
C LYS A 29 -0.75 -10.35 16.33
N GLN A 30 -0.51 -11.64 16.13
CA GLN A 30 0.53 -12.39 16.83
C GLN A 30 1.51 -13.03 15.85
N TYR A 31 2.72 -13.32 16.32
CA TYR A 31 3.74 -14.05 15.56
C TYR A 31 4.29 -15.20 16.39
N LEU A 32 4.70 -16.26 15.69
CA LEU A 32 5.29 -17.44 16.32
C LEU A 32 6.79 -17.25 16.47
N ILE A 33 7.30 -17.39 17.69
CA ILE A 33 8.73 -17.45 18.00
C ILE A 33 8.96 -18.44 19.13
N ASN A 34 9.98 -19.31 18.99
CA ASN A 34 10.30 -20.36 19.98
C ASN A 34 9.09 -21.22 20.40
N SER A 35 8.20 -21.54 19.44
CA SER A 35 6.95 -22.29 19.67
C SER A 35 5.91 -21.58 20.56
N GLN A 36 6.08 -20.29 20.80
CA GLN A 36 5.16 -19.43 21.53
C GLN A 36 4.60 -18.32 20.64
N CYS A 37 3.35 -17.94 20.89
CA CYS A 37 2.71 -16.81 20.24
C CYS A 37 2.97 -15.51 21.00
N CYS A 38 3.70 -14.61 20.37
CA CYS A 38 3.97 -13.27 20.86
C CYS A 38 3.07 -12.24 20.16
N SER A 39 2.71 -11.18 20.86
CA SER A 39 1.97 -10.06 20.28
C SER A 39 2.88 -9.24 19.36
N LEU A 40 2.41 -8.87 18.18
CA LEU A 40 3.09 -7.91 17.32
C LEU A 40 3.08 -6.51 17.95
N CYS A 41 4.04 -5.67 17.59
CA CYS A 41 4.01 -4.26 17.92
C CYS A 41 2.94 -3.56 17.09
N GLN A 42 2.21 -2.65 17.72
CA GLN A 42 1.20 -1.84 17.03
C GLN A 42 1.84 -0.86 16.04
N PRO A 43 1.10 -0.36 15.04
CA PRO A 43 1.61 0.66 14.13
C PRO A 43 2.19 1.87 14.87
N GLY A 44 3.33 2.36 14.38
CA GLY A 44 4.14 3.41 14.98
C GLY A 44 4.99 3.00 16.16
N TRP A 45 5.11 1.69 16.41
CA TRP A 45 6.00 1.12 17.42
C TRP A 45 6.87 0.05 16.80
N LYS A 46 8.16 0.06 17.16
CA LYS A 46 9.16 -0.94 16.78
C LYS A 46 9.38 -1.94 17.91
N LEU A 47 9.81 -3.14 17.54
CA LEU A 47 10.22 -4.19 18.45
C LEU A 47 11.57 -3.84 19.09
N VAL A 48 11.67 -4.06 20.40
CA VAL A 48 12.92 -3.97 21.14
C VAL A 48 13.37 -5.35 21.60
N ASN A 49 12.48 -6.08 22.28
CA ASN A 49 12.71 -7.44 22.71
C ASN A 49 11.52 -8.32 22.35
N ASP A 50 11.81 -9.52 21.84
CA ASP A 50 10.81 -10.56 21.67
C ASP A 50 10.21 -10.98 23.02
N CYS A 51 8.98 -11.48 22.97
CA CYS A 51 8.37 -12.05 24.15
C CYS A 51 9.08 -13.36 24.57
N THR A 52 9.04 -13.65 25.86
CA THR A 52 9.55 -14.91 26.44
C THR A 52 8.40 -15.66 27.10
N GLU A 53 8.65 -16.85 27.66
CA GLU A 53 7.62 -17.62 28.38
C GLU A 53 6.91 -16.82 29.49
N VAL A 54 7.60 -15.83 30.06
CA VAL A 54 7.11 -15.04 31.19
C VAL A 54 7.00 -13.54 30.91
N THR A 55 7.55 -13.04 29.80
CA THR A 55 7.50 -11.61 29.44
C THR A 55 6.75 -11.38 28.14
N GLU A 56 5.99 -10.29 28.07
CA GLU A 56 5.35 -9.85 26.84
C GLU A 56 6.36 -9.24 25.86
N THR A 57 5.93 -9.05 24.61
CA THR A 57 6.72 -8.36 23.59
C THR A 57 6.98 -6.92 24.02
N GLU A 58 8.23 -6.48 23.99
CA GLU A 58 8.58 -5.10 24.31
C GLU A 58 8.66 -4.26 23.04
N CYS A 59 7.86 -3.19 22.99
CA CYS A 59 7.80 -2.27 21.87
C CYS A 59 8.11 -0.84 22.34
N LEU A 60 8.71 -0.04 21.45
CA LEU A 60 8.94 1.39 21.67
C LEU A 60 8.38 2.22 20.51
N PRO A 61 7.93 3.47 20.76
CA PRO A 61 7.44 4.33 19.70
C PRO A 61 8.55 4.68 18.72
N CYS A 62 8.18 4.86 17.45
CA CYS A 62 9.08 5.40 16.43
C CYS A 62 9.55 6.82 16.79
N GLY A 63 10.77 7.16 16.38
CA GLY A 63 11.35 8.48 16.60
C GLY A 63 10.69 9.55 15.73
N LYS A 64 11.09 10.80 15.95
CA LYS A 64 10.68 11.91 15.09
C LYS A 64 11.27 11.72 13.70
N GLY A 65 10.42 11.80 12.66
CA GLY A 65 10.85 11.58 11.28
C GLY A 65 10.82 10.11 10.87
N GLU A 66 10.22 9.23 11.67
CA GLU A 66 10.14 7.80 11.41
C GLU A 66 8.70 7.28 11.54
N PHE A 67 8.38 6.18 10.87
CA PHE A 67 7.07 5.55 10.91
C PHE A 67 7.11 4.02 10.73
N LEU A 68 6.04 3.36 11.17
CA LEU A 68 5.68 1.97 10.83
C LEU A 68 4.16 1.89 10.70
N ASP A 69 3.63 1.44 9.56
CA ASP A 69 2.21 1.54 9.22
C ASP A 69 1.39 0.29 9.58
N THR A 70 2.06 -0.80 9.98
CA THR A 70 1.45 -2.11 10.20
C THR A 70 1.77 -2.69 11.58
N TRP A 71 1.01 -3.72 11.96
CA TRP A 71 1.34 -4.59 13.09
C TRP A 71 2.60 -5.38 12.74
N ASN A 72 3.70 -5.12 13.45
CA ASN A 72 5.02 -5.47 12.98
C ASN A 72 5.90 -6.13 14.06
N ARG A 73 7.05 -6.65 13.62
CA ARG A 73 8.14 -7.18 14.46
C ARG A 73 9.48 -6.53 14.07
N GLU A 74 9.42 -5.32 13.53
CA GLU A 74 10.59 -4.62 12.98
C GLU A 74 11.35 -3.94 14.11
N THR A 75 12.67 -4.10 14.14
CA THR A 75 13.53 -3.48 15.16
C THR A 75 13.92 -2.04 14.83
N HIS A 76 13.57 -1.58 13.63
CA HIS A 76 13.83 -0.25 13.11
C HIS A 76 12.58 0.31 12.45
N CYS A 77 12.32 1.59 12.64
CA CYS A 77 11.26 2.27 11.92
C CYS A 77 11.75 2.73 10.54
N HIS A 78 10.84 2.93 9.60
CA HIS A 78 11.15 3.53 8.31
C HIS A 78 11.31 5.04 8.45
N GLN A 79 12.26 5.63 7.74
CA GLN A 79 12.39 7.08 7.69
C GLN A 79 11.30 7.67 6.82
N HIS A 80 10.79 8.84 7.23
CA HIS A 80 9.86 9.59 6.41
C HIS A 80 10.49 9.97 5.07
N LYS A 81 9.71 9.86 4.00
CA LYS A 81 10.11 10.29 2.66
C LYS A 81 10.49 11.76 2.67
N TYR A 82 11.68 12.05 2.16
CA TYR A 82 12.13 13.42 1.98
C TYR A 82 11.59 13.99 0.66
N CYS A 83 10.78 15.05 0.74
CA CYS A 83 10.25 15.73 -0.43
C CYS A 83 11.26 16.76 -0.96
N ASP A 84 12.21 16.32 -1.78
CA ASP A 84 13.31 17.15 -2.26
C ASP A 84 12.83 18.38 -3.05
N PRO A 85 13.05 19.61 -2.55
CA PRO A 85 12.67 20.84 -3.24
C PRO A 85 13.33 21.02 -4.61
N ASN A 86 14.52 20.42 -4.83
CA ASN A 86 15.29 20.46 -6.08
C ASN A 86 14.66 19.59 -7.17
N LEU A 87 13.96 18.53 -6.78
CA LEU A 87 13.16 17.69 -7.68
C LEU A 87 11.77 18.27 -7.92
N GLY A 88 11.50 19.50 -7.45
CA GLY A 88 10.23 20.19 -7.61
C GLY A 88 9.13 19.68 -6.67
N LEU A 89 9.48 18.89 -5.66
CA LEU A 89 8.54 18.35 -4.67
C LEU A 89 8.33 19.32 -3.50
N ARG A 90 7.23 19.12 -2.80
CA ARG A 90 6.89 19.74 -1.52
C ARG A 90 6.09 18.76 -0.67
N VAL A 91 6.15 18.91 0.65
CA VAL A 91 5.29 18.17 1.56
C VAL A 91 3.85 18.67 1.38
N GLN A 92 2.93 17.74 1.13
CA GLN A 92 1.48 17.98 1.18
C GLN A 92 0.93 17.66 2.56
N GLN A 93 1.37 16.54 3.13
CA GLN A 93 0.97 16.08 4.45
C GLN A 93 2.22 15.57 5.18
N GLU A 94 2.44 16.11 6.39
CA GLU A 94 3.47 15.63 7.30
C GLU A 94 3.15 14.21 7.76
N GLY A 95 4.18 13.38 7.84
CA GLY A 95 4.12 12.03 8.34
C GLY A 95 3.88 12.01 9.84
N THR A 96 3.35 10.88 10.30
CA THR A 96 3.14 10.58 11.72
C THR A 96 4.00 9.37 12.09
N SER A 97 3.93 8.90 13.33
CA SER A 97 4.55 7.61 13.67
C SER A 97 3.94 6.43 12.90
N VAL A 98 2.74 6.57 12.32
CA VAL A 98 2.04 5.50 11.62
C VAL A 98 2.03 5.70 10.10
N THR A 99 2.29 6.92 9.62
CA THR A 99 2.15 7.28 8.21
C THR A 99 3.36 8.00 7.69
N ASP A 100 3.72 7.74 6.44
CA ASP A 100 4.78 8.45 5.75
C ASP A 100 4.38 9.89 5.36
N ASN A 101 5.37 10.71 5.01
CA ASN A 101 5.18 11.99 4.34
C ASN A 101 4.54 11.80 2.97
N ILE A 102 3.53 12.61 2.66
CA ILE A 102 2.96 12.67 1.31
C ILE A 102 3.62 13.82 0.55
N CYS A 103 4.41 13.48 -0.47
CA CYS A 103 5.03 14.44 -1.38
C CYS A 103 4.17 14.70 -2.61
N VAL A 104 4.08 15.97 -3.00
CA VAL A 104 3.45 16.40 -4.26
C VAL A 104 4.34 17.38 -5.00
N CYS A 105 4.05 17.57 -6.28
CA CYS A 105 4.72 18.61 -7.04
C CYS A 105 4.30 20.01 -6.59
N LYS A 106 5.26 20.94 -6.64
CA LYS A 106 4.99 22.37 -6.58
C LYS A 106 4.06 22.78 -7.72
N GLU A 107 3.35 23.90 -7.54
CA GLU A 107 2.47 24.44 -8.57
C GLU A 107 3.21 24.63 -9.91
N GLY A 108 2.50 24.40 -11.01
CA GLY A 108 3.09 24.48 -12.35
C GLY A 108 3.88 23.23 -12.77
N ARG A 109 3.91 22.16 -11.95
CA ARG A 109 4.60 20.91 -12.25
C ARG A 109 3.70 19.68 -12.03
N HIS A 110 4.09 18.55 -12.62
CA HIS A 110 3.42 17.26 -12.40
C HIS A 110 4.43 16.13 -12.20
N CYS A 111 3.96 15.04 -11.60
CA CYS A 111 4.78 13.86 -11.30
C CYS A 111 5.12 13.10 -12.58
N THR A 112 6.38 12.73 -12.74
CA THR A 112 6.82 11.90 -13.88
C THR A 112 6.32 10.45 -13.79
N SER A 113 6.07 9.96 -12.57
CA SER A 113 5.60 8.60 -12.29
C SER A 113 4.53 8.57 -11.20
N LYS A 114 3.87 7.42 -11.02
CA LYS A 114 2.90 7.22 -9.94
C LYS A 114 3.51 7.38 -8.54
N ALA A 115 4.79 7.07 -8.37
CA ALA A 115 5.52 7.21 -7.11
C ALA A 115 5.90 8.67 -6.78
N CYS A 116 5.71 9.59 -7.74
CA CYS A 116 6.02 11.01 -7.64
C CYS A 116 7.39 11.28 -6.99
N GLU A 117 8.44 10.69 -7.55
CA GLU A 117 9.83 10.86 -7.09
C GLU A 117 10.48 12.12 -7.69
N SER A 118 9.97 12.60 -8.82
CA SER A 118 10.41 13.84 -9.46
C SER A 118 9.26 14.53 -10.18
N CYS A 119 9.41 15.84 -10.35
CA CYS A 119 8.41 16.71 -10.94
C CYS A 119 8.97 17.47 -12.14
N VAL A 120 8.22 17.44 -13.24
CA VAL A 120 8.52 18.18 -14.46
C VAL A 120 7.53 19.33 -14.65
N LEU A 121 7.97 20.40 -15.32
CA LEU A 121 7.11 21.55 -15.61
C LEU A 121 5.97 21.13 -16.53
N TYR A 122 4.78 21.67 -16.31
CA TYR A 122 3.72 21.57 -17.30
C TYR A 122 4.17 22.23 -18.60
N HIS A 123 4.13 21.48 -19.70
CA HIS A 123 4.36 22.03 -21.01
C HIS A 123 3.06 22.57 -21.61
N SER A 124 2.99 23.89 -21.87
CA SER A 124 1.91 24.46 -22.67
C SER A 124 2.10 24.09 -24.14
N CYS A 125 1.10 23.47 -24.76
CA CYS A 125 1.17 23.16 -26.18
C CYS A 125 1.25 24.44 -27.03
N SER A 126 2.12 24.42 -28.04
CA SER A 126 2.24 25.49 -29.02
C SER A 126 0.91 25.74 -29.74
N PRO A 127 0.68 26.97 -30.27
CA PRO A 127 -0.49 27.25 -31.09
C PRO A 127 -0.67 26.23 -32.21
N GLY A 128 -1.90 25.75 -32.41
CA GLY A 128 -2.23 24.66 -33.35
C GLY A 128 -2.27 23.26 -32.73
N PHE A 129 -1.75 23.09 -31.51
CA PHE A 129 -1.79 21.84 -30.76
C PHE A 129 -2.71 21.95 -29.53
N GLY A 130 -3.29 20.82 -29.12
CA GLY A 130 -4.07 20.66 -27.91
C GLY A 130 -3.47 19.58 -27.01
N VAL A 131 -3.69 19.72 -25.70
CA VAL A 131 -3.27 18.72 -24.71
C VAL A 131 -4.20 17.52 -24.82
N LYS A 132 -3.67 16.34 -25.15
CA LYS A 132 -4.42 15.07 -25.08
C LYS A 132 -4.19 14.35 -23.75
N GLN A 133 -2.96 14.43 -23.25
CA GLN A 133 -2.54 13.92 -21.96
C GLN A 133 -1.45 14.87 -21.42
N ILE A 134 -1.13 14.74 -20.14
CA ILE A 134 0.03 15.39 -19.52
C ILE A 134 1.26 15.21 -20.41
N ASP A 135 1.90 16.33 -20.78
CA ASP A 135 3.03 16.46 -21.73
C ASP A 135 2.81 15.94 -23.17
N ILE A 136 1.60 15.48 -23.53
CA ILE A 136 1.28 15.03 -24.88
C ILE A 136 0.45 16.09 -25.60
N CYS A 137 1.13 16.81 -26.50
CA CYS A 137 0.51 17.75 -27.42
C CYS A 137 0.19 17.08 -28.76
N GLN A 138 -1.06 17.20 -29.23
CA GLN A 138 -1.47 16.73 -30.54
C GLN A 138 -2.06 17.85 -31.39
N PRO A 139 -1.90 17.84 -32.71
CA PRO A 139 -2.56 18.81 -33.58
C PRO A 139 -4.07 18.81 -33.32
N ARG A 140 -4.70 19.98 -33.18
CA ARG A 140 -6.17 20.06 -33.05
C ARG A 140 -6.89 19.64 -34.33
N PHE A 141 -6.19 19.68 -35.46
CA PHE A 141 -6.73 19.29 -36.75
C PHE A 141 -6.33 17.83 -37.04
N PRO A 142 -7.27 16.89 -37.20
CA PRO A 142 -6.96 15.62 -37.84
C PRO A 142 -6.42 15.94 -39.24
N LYS A 143 -5.44 15.17 -39.72
CA LYS A 143 -4.96 15.26 -41.10
C LYS A 143 -6.17 15.12 -42.03
N GLY A 144 -6.72 16.24 -42.49
CA GLY A 144 -7.72 16.26 -43.53
C GLY A 144 -7.11 15.59 -44.74
N HIS A 145 -7.84 14.63 -45.30
CA HIS A 145 -7.61 14.12 -46.64
C HIS A 145 -7.32 15.29 -47.58
N GLY A 146 -6.29 15.13 -48.41
CA GLY A 146 -5.75 16.16 -49.27
C GLY A 146 -6.84 16.96 -49.98
N LEU A 147 -6.75 18.28 -49.85
CA LEU A 147 -7.32 19.18 -50.83
C LEU A 147 -6.62 18.88 -52.16
N ASN A 148 -7.27 18.08 -53.01
CA ASN A 148 -6.94 18.08 -54.44
C ASN A 148 -7.21 19.50 -54.95
N PRO A 149 -6.23 20.18 -55.56
CA PRO A 149 -6.52 21.38 -56.32
C PRO A 149 -7.43 20.96 -57.48
N LEU A 150 -8.66 21.47 -57.50
CA LEU A 150 -9.38 21.61 -58.76
C LEU A 150 -8.71 22.76 -59.50
N MET A 151 -7.91 22.43 -60.52
CA MET A 151 -7.78 23.12 -61.81
C MET A 151 -6.78 22.38 -62.70
#